data_AF-A0A7T9I1I2-F1
#
_entry.id   AF-A0A7T9I1I2-F1
#
_cell.length_a   1.000
_cell.length_b   1.000
_cell.length_c   1.000
_cell.angle_alpha   90.00
_cell.angle_beta   90.00
_cell.angle_gamma   90.00
#
_symmetry.space_group_name_H-M   'P 1'
#
loop_
_entity.id
_entity.type
_entity.pdbx_description
1 polymer ?
#
loop_
_entity_poly.entity_id
_entity_poly.type
_entity_poly.pdbx_seq_one_letter_code
_entity_poly.pdbx_strand_id
1 'polypeptide(L)'
;MRPHFDKKNKSPLLAGRPLAREWIFLGIGAVLLLLVGGFMLFMRPPLVAPTLSDCMSIDRNAYGISPAVFGELPSPTKCARSTAKAFRDGAFTDAFFFSPSDYLQPEFYGNFEEEGIKYWTAPVPYHYGAVGFGAFPQERLLILAPGESQRVRVFLHAGYGIRTTQGMSIQPRYGHPLDAERVQVELSQDVREGFTLGPSFPKFSPTWARPVDVVVSVSPTSAPGTITISFATQPPSNQAESVFRSQYGFYFNATDYIGSQIPFQFKVKVVSKK
;
A
#
# COMPACT_ATOMS: atom_id res chain seq x y z
N MET A 1 18.76 -0.60 57.05
CA MET A 1 20.01 -1.33 56.75
C MET A 1 20.07 -1.59 55.26
N ARG A 2 21.03 -0.98 54.55
CA ARG A 2 21.26 -1.17 53.11
C ARG A 2 22.30 -2.26 52.90
N PRO A 3 22.20 -3.14 51.90
CA PRO A 3 23.35 -3.90 51.43
C PRO A 3 24.06 -3.16 50.29
N HIS A 4 25.36 -3.06 50.50
CA HIS A 4 26.41 -2.63 49.59
C HIS A 4 26.53 -3.61 48.42
N PHE A 5 26.57 -3.12 47.16
CA PHE A 5 27.02 -3.91 46.02
C PHE A 5 28.41 -3.43 45.60
N ASP A 6 29.35 -4.38 45.62
CA ASP A 6 30.76 -4.20 45.38
C ASP A 6 31.09 -4.34 43.88
N LYS A 7 31.95 -3.44 43.39
CA LYS A 7 32.51 -3.45 42.04
C LYS A 7 33.85 -4.16 42.13
N LYS A 8 34.07 -5.21 41.32
CA LYS A 8 35.34 -5.53 40.64
C LYS A 8 35.26 -6.91 39.98
N ASN A 9 35.43 -6.95 38.66
CA ASN A 9 36.40 -7.87 38.09
C ASN A 9 36.82 -7.40 36.69
N LYS A 10 38.07 -6.92 36.63
CA LYS A 10 38.91 -6.87 35.43
C LYS A 10 39.86 -8.06 35.52
N SER A 11 40.12 -8.74 34.41
CA SER A 11 41.35 -9.49 34.15
C SER A 11 41.42 -9.91 32.67
N PRO A 12 42.64 -10.17 32.14
CA PRO A 12 43.08 -9.57 30.88
C PRO A 12 43.48 -10.57 29.77
N LEU A 13 43.76 -9.98 28.60
CA LEU A 13 44.78 -10.35 27.58
C LEU A 13 45.21 -11.82 27.48
N LEU A 14 45.02 -12.43 26.31
CA LEU A 14 46.05 -13.28 25.70
C LEU A 14 46.10 -13.07 24.18
N ALA A 15 47.29 -12.69 23.73
CA ALA A 15 47.72 -12.56 22.35
C ALA A 15 48.01 -13.95 21.74
N GLY A 16 47.78 -14.09 20.43
CA GLY A 16 48.16 -15.28 19.68
C GLY A 16 47.77 -15.21 18.20
N ARG A 17 48.62 -14.57 17.38
CA ARG A 17 48.82 -14.92 15.96
C ARG A 17 50.03 -15.87 15.88
N PRO A 18 50.37 -16.56 14.78
CA PRO A 18 49.77 -16.57 13.42
C PRO A 18 49.55 -18.00 12.88
N LEU A 19 49.01 -18.15 11.65
CA LEU A 19 49.68 -18.87 10.56
C LEU A 19 48.80 -18.92 9.30
N ALA A 20 49.47 -18.66 8.18
CA ALA A 20 48.95 -18.73 6.83
C ALA A 20 48.52 -20.15 6.46
N ARG A 21 47.43 -20.25 5.67
CA ARG A 21 47.19 -21.39 4.79
C ARG A 21 46.59 -20.89 3.50
N GLU A 22 47.44 -20.92 2.47
CA GLU A 22 47.09 -20.89 1.07
C GLU A 22 46.09 -22.02 0.78
N TRP A 23 44.98 -21.67 0.12
CA TRP A 23 44.16 -22.64 -0.60
C TRP A 23 44.01 -22.14 -2.03
N ILE A 24 44.70 -22.84 -2.90
CA ILE A 24 44.54 -22.84 -4.35
C ILE A 24 43.15 -23.42 -4.64
N PHE A 25 42.28 -22.64 -5.29
CA PHE A 25 41.15 -23.20 -6.04
C PHE A 25 41.27 -22.75 -7.49
N LEU A 26 41.71 -23.71 -8.31
CA LEU A 26 41.66 -23.70 -9.76
C LEU A 26 40.27 -24.13 -10.21
N GLY A 27 39.67 -23.34 -11.10
CA GLY A 27 38.81 -23.80 -12.19
C GLY A 27 37.41 -24.30 -11.83
N ILE A 28 36.39 -23.64 -12.36
CA ILE A 28 35.57 -24.14 -13.47
C ILE A 28 34.58 -23.03 -13.83
N GLY A 29 34.60 -22.63 -15.11
CA GLY A 29 33.66 -21.70 -15.68
C GLY A 29 32.22 -22.20 -15.59
N ALA A 30 31.32 -21.33 -15.16
CA ALA A 30 29.89 -21.49 -15.33
C ALA A 30 29.37 -20.27 -16.09
N VAL A 31 29.33 -20.45 -17.41
CA VAL A 31 28.33 -19.95 -18.35
C VAL A 31 27.37 -18.89 -17.77
N LEU A 32 27.69 -17.63 -18.04
CA LEU A 32 26.78 -16.50 -17.90
C LEU A 32 25.73 -16.62 -19.02
N LEU A 33 24.66 -17.40 -18.77
CA LEU A 33 23.50 -17.43 -19.66
C LEU A 33 22.75 -16.11 -19.48
N LEU A 34 22.98 -15.19 -20.42
CA LEU A 34 22.16 -14.00 -20.66
C LEU A 34 20.74 -14.48 -20.99
N LEU A 35 19.90 -14.63 -19.97
CA LEU A 35 18.45 -14.62 -20.14
C LEU A 35 18.04 -13.17 -20.44
N VAL A 36 18.23 -12.78 -21.70
CA VAL A 36 17.46 -11.70 -22.30
C VAL A 36 16.02 -12.21 -22.39
N GLY A 37 15.31 -12.09 -21.27
CA GLY A 37 13.87 -12.29 -21.22
C GLY A 37 13.25 -11.26 -22.15
N GLY A 38 12.92 -11.70 -23.37
CA GLY A 38 12.14 -10.93 -24.31
C GLY A 38 10.85 -10.51 -23.63
N PHE A 39 10.81 -9.25 -23.22
CA PHE A 39 9.63 -8.58 -22.71
C PHE A 39 8.67 -8.49 -23.90
N MET A 40 7.91 -9.56 -24.16
CA MET A 40 6.78 -9.50 -25.09
C MET A 40 5.79 -8.52 -24.48
N LEU A 41 5.87 -7.27 -24.92
CA LEU A 41 4.80 -6.30 -24.85
C LEU A 41 3.61 -6.90 -25.61
N PHE A 42 2.83 -7.72 -24.91
CA PHE A 42 1.46 -7.97 -25.32
C PHE A 42 0.79 -6.61 -25.36
N MET A 43 0.56 -6.10 -26.57
CA MET A 43 -0.29 -4.95 -26.80
C MET A 43 -1.67 -5.32 -26.26
N ARG A 44 -1.92 -4.97 -25.00
CA ARG A 44 -3.28 -4.95 -24.47
C ARG A 44 -4.10 -4.05 -25.40
N PRO A 45 -5.36 -4.40 -25.70
CA PRO A 45 -6.22 -3.58 -26.54
C PRO A 45 -6.15 -2.12 -26.06
N PRO A 46 -6.11 -1.15 -26.98
CA PRO A 46 -6.02 0.26 -26.61
C PRO A 46 -7.10 0.55 -25.59
N LEU A 47 -6.68 1.11 -24.46
CA LEU A 47 -7.57 1.56 -23.41
C LEU A 47 -8.69 2.36 -24.08
N VAL A 48 -9.91 1.82 -24.07
CA VAL A 48 -11.08 2.61 -24.45
C VAL A 48 -11.24 3.59 -23.31
N ALA A 49 -10.58 4.74 -23.45
CA ALA A 49 -10.77 5.85 -22.54
C ALA A 49 -12.28 6.08 -22.44
N PRO A 50 -12.85 6.17 -21.23
CA PRO A 50 -14.27 6.47 -21.08
C PRO A 50 -14.59 7.68 -21.97
N THR A 51 -15.66 7.59 -22.76
CA THR A 51 -16.07 8.70 -23.61
C THR A 51 -16.21 9.94 -22.73
N LEU A 52 -15.34 10.93 -22.95
CA LEU A 52 -15.17 12.15 -22.13
C LEU A 52 -16.44 13.03 -22.04
N SER A 53 -17.57 12.58 -22.60
CA SER A 53 -18.86 13.27 -22.55
C SER A 53 -19.40 13.45 -21.12
N ASP A 54 -18.95 12.63 -20.17
CA ASP A 54 -19.43 12.64 -18.77
C ASP A 54 -18.43 13.29 -17.80
N CYS A 55 -17.48 14.10 -18.28
CA CYS A 55 -16.54 14.80 -17.41
C CYS A 55 -17.20 15.97 -16.67
N MET A 56 -17.76 15.67 -15.49
CA MET A 56 -18.28 16.67 -14.57
C MET A 56 -17.18 17.15 -13.62
N SER A 57 -17.00 18.48 -13.56
CA SER A 57 -16.19 19.11 -12.53
C SER A 57 -16.81 18.89 -11.15
N ILE A 58 -15.95 18.71 -10.14
CA ILE A 58 -16.38 18.64 -8.75
C ILE A 58 -16.83 20.04 -8.31
N ASP A 59 -18.10 20.19 -7.94
CA ASP A 59 -18.62 21.37 -7.24
C ASP A 59 -18.69 21.10 -5.73
N ARG A 60 -17.67 21.57 -4.99
CA ARG A 60 -17.61 21.41 -3.53
C ARG A 60 -18.53 22.35 -2.77
N ASN A 61 -18.97 23.45 -3.40
CA ASN A 61 -19.86 24.41 -2.74
C ASN A 61 -21.22 23.77 -2.47
N ALA A 62 -21.65 22.87 -3.37
CA ALA A 62 -22.88 22.11 -3.23
C ALA A 62 -22.92 21.20 -1.99
N TYR A 63 -21.77 20.87 -1.37
CA TYR A 63 -21.74 19.99 -0.19
C TYR A 63 -22.09 20.71 1.12
N GLY A 64 -22.06 22.05 1.16
CA GLY A 64 -22.19 22.78 2.42
C GLY A 64 -21.02 22.58 3.38
N ILE A 65 -19.87 22.10 2.89
CA ILE A 65 -18.63 21.93 3.66
C ILE A 65 -17.75 23.18 3.46
N SER A 66 -17.14 23.66 4.54
CA SER A 66 -16.20 24.80 4.45
C SER A 66 -15.07 24.51 3.46
N PRO A 67 -14.77 25.41 2.49
CA PRO A 67 -13.66 25.23 1.55
C PRO A 67 -12.30 25.01 2.23
N ALA A 68 -12.12 25.53 3.45
CA ALA A 68 -10.91 25.35 4.24
C ALA A 68 -10.57 23.87 4.54
N VAL A 69 -11.58 22.99 4.59
CA VAL A 69 -11.40 21.54 4.77
C VAL A 69 -10.56 20.93 3.65
N PHE A 70 -10.65 21.50 2.44
CA PHE A 70 -9.95 21.03 1.25
C PHE A 70 -8.73 21.89 0.89
N GLY A 71 -8.42 22.93 1.67
CA GLY A 71 -7.48 23.98 1.29
C GLY A 71 -6.03 23.53 1.11
N GLU A 72 -5.66 22.34 1.61
CA GLU A 72 -4.34 21.74 1.41
C GLU A 72 -4.29 20.70 0.28
N LEU A 73 -5.45 20.36 -0.29
CA LEU A 73 -5.51 19.41 -1.38
C LEU A 73 -5.18 20.10 -2.71
N PRO A 74 -4.51 19.40 -3.64
CA PRO A 74 -4.38 19.89 -5.00
C PRO A 74 -5.75 20.09 -5.65
N SER A 75 -5.84 20.99 -6.62
CA SER A 75 -7.07 21.17 -7.40
C SER A 75 -7.45 19.85 -8.09
N PRO A 76 -8.72 19.42 -8.02
CA PRO A 76 -9.16 18.20 -8.66
C PRO A 76 -9.04 18.30 -10.18
N THR A 77 -8.74 17.19 -10.83
CA THR A 77 -8.80 17.12 -12.30
C THR A 77 -10.25 17.22 -12.78
N LYS A 78 -10.47 17.77 -13.98
CA LYS A 78 -11.81 18.01 -14.54
C LYS A 78 -12.68 16.74 -14.59
N CYS A 79 -12.07 15.58 -14.71
CA CYS A 79 -12.74 14.29 -14.86
C CYS A 79 -12.55 13.36 -13.64
N ALA A 80 -12.10 13.87 -12.50
CA ALA A 80 -11.70 13.06 -11.34
C ALA A 80 -12.76 12.01 -10.95
N ARG A 81 -14.04 12.39 -10.91
CA ARG A 81 -15.17 11.50 -10.58
C ARG A 81 -15.35 10.37 -11.59
N SER A 82 -15.42 10.72 -12.87
CA SER A 82 -15.65 9.76 -13.96
C SER A 82 -14.46 8.80 -14.08
N THR A 83 -13.25 9.30 -13.87
CA THR A 83 -12.03 8.49 -13.79
C THR A 83 -12.05 7.54 -12.59
N ALA A 84 -12.40 8.01 -11.39
CA ALA A 84 -12.50 7.17 -10.19
C ALA A 84 -13.55 6.06 -10.37
N LYS A 85 -14.71 6.40 -10.96
CA LYS A 85 -15.76 5.45 -11.31
C LYS A 85 -15.27 4.39 -12.30
N ALA A 86 -14.69 4.81 -13.42
CA ALA A 86 -14.16 3.89 -14.43
C ALA A 86 -13.08 2.97 -13.84
N PHE A 87 -12.23 3.49 -12.95
CA PHE A 87 -11.26 2.67 -12.23
C PHE A 87 -11.92 1.67 -11.29
N ARG A 88 -12.89 2.07 -10.48
CA ARG A 88 -13.66 1.20 -9.60
C ARG A 88 -14.27 0.04 -10.37
N ASP A 89 -14.92 0.38 -11.49
CA ASP A 89 -15.65 -0.56 -12.34
C ASP A 89 -14.71 -1.46 -13.18
N GLY A 90 -13.39 -1.24 -13.08
CA GLY A 90 -12.39 -2.06 -13.75
C GLY A 90 -12.21 -1.76 -15.23
N ALA A 91 -12.72 -0.62 -15.71
CA ALA A 91 -12.62 -0.22 -17.11
C ALA A 91 -11.17 0.00 -17.57
N PHE A 92 -10.25 0.31 -16.63
CA PHE A 92 -8.82 0.34 -16.87
C PHE A 92 -8.03 -0.05 -15.62
N THR A 93 -6.80 -0.53 -15.83
CA THR A 93 -5.92 -1.04 -14.76
C THR A 93 -4.56 -0.33 -14.71
N ASP A 94 -4.38 0.76 -15.46
CA ASP A 94 -3.08 1.43 -15.51
C ASP A 94 -2.78 2.11 -14.17
N ALA A 95 -1.77 1.59 -13.47
CA ALA A 95 -1.30 2.10 -12.21
C ALA A 95 -0.82 3.56 -12.33
N PHE A 96 -0.29 3.97 -13.49
CA PHE A 96 0.38 5.25 -13.66
C PHE A 96 -0.56 6.38 -14.09
N PHE A 97 -1.84 6.08 -14.30
CA PHE A 97 -2.82 7.07 -14.73
C PHE A 97 -3.11 8.16 -13.67
N PHE A 98 -2.99 7.83 -12.39
CA PHE A 98 -3.44 8.70 -11.30
C PHE A 98 -2.35 9.62 -10.78
N SER A 99 -2.63 10.92 -10.80
CA SER A 99 -1.84 11.96 -10.16
C SER A 99 -2.33 12.22 -8.73
N PRO A 100 -1.55 12.93 -7.89
CA PRO A 100 -2.04 13.41 -6.59
C PRO A 100 -3.35 14.23 -6.69
N SER A 101 -3.55 14.97 -7.79
CA SER A 101 -4.80 15.69 -8.07
C SER A 101 -6.02 14.78 -8.27
N ASP A 102 -5.81 13.49 -8.47
CA ASP A 102 -6.87 12.49 -8.57
C ASP A 102 -7.10 11.81 -7.22
N TYR A 103 -6.10 11.09 -6.70
CA TYR A 103 -6.30 10.21 -5.54
C TYR A 103 -6.32 10.93 -4.19
N LEU A 104 -5.83 12.17 -4.08
CA LEU A 104 -5.98 12.94 -2.84
C LEU A 104 -7.37 13.58 -2.71
N GLN A 105 -8.21 13.52 -3.75
CA GLN A 105 -9.56 14.05 -3.67
C GLN A 105 -10.44 13.07 -2.90
N PRO A 106 -11.16 13.48 -1.85
CA PRO A 106 -12.04 12.56 -1.14
C PRO A 106 -13.15 11.98 -2.05
N GLU A 107 -13.57 12.72 -3.07
CA GLU A 107 -14.51 12.27 -4.11
C GLU A 107 -14.00 11.08 -4.95
N PHE A 108 -12.70 10.78 -4.89
CA PHE A 108 -12.10 9.60 -5.52
C PHE A 108 -12.56 8.29 -4.84
N TYR A 109 -12.92 8.37 -3.56
CA TYR A 109 -13.31 7.23 -2.74
C TYR A 109 -14.83 7.09 -2.73
N GLY A 110 -15.32 5.89 -3.07
CA GLY A 110 -16.72 5.65 -3.40
C GLY A 110 -17.73 5.97 -2.29
N ASN A 111 -17.29 6.09 -1.04
CA ASN A 111 -18.15 6.37 0.12
C ASN A 111 -18.16 7.86 0.53
N PHE A 112 -17.49 8.75 -0.20
CA PHE A 112 -17.43 10.16 0.20
C PHE A 112 -18.79 10.85 0.15
N GLU A 113 -19.58 10.61 -0.89
CA GLU A 113 -20.88 11.27 -1.03
C GLU A 113 -21.88 10.81 0.04
N GLU A 114 -21.83 9.53 0.41
CA GLU A 114 -22.75 8.92 1.38
C GLU A 114 -22.31 9.19 2.83
N GLU A 115 -21.03 8.98 3.14
CA GLU A 115 -20.52 9.03 4.51
C GLU A 115 -19.65 10.27 4.78
N GLY A 116 -18.83 10.67 3.80
CA GLY A 116 -17.93 11.82 3.95
C GLY A 116 -18.65 13.15 4.08
N ILE A 117 -19.63 13.43 3.20
CA ILE A 117 -20.44 14.65 3.27
C ILE A 117 -21.19 14.72 4.60
N LYS A 118 -21.85 13.62 4.99
CA LYS A 118 -22.55 13.50 6.27
C LYS A 118 -21.64 13.79 7.46
N TYR A 119 -20.43 13.22 7.46
CA TYR A 119 -19.43 13.46 8.49
C TYR A 119 -19.09 14.95 8.64
N TRP A 120 -18.86 15.65 7.52
CA TRP A 120 -18.42 17.05 7.54
C TRP A 120 -19.53 18.08 7.77
N THR A 121 -20.76 17.77 7.35
CA THR A 121 -21.92 18.67 7.48
C THR A 121 -22.61 18.55 8.84
N ALA A 122 -22.50 17.40 9.49
CA ALA A 122 -23.02 17.16 10.82
C ALA A 122 -21.95 16.46 11.70
N PRO A 123 -20.80 17.11 11.95
CA PRO A 123 -19.76 16.50 12.75
C PRO A 123 -20.27 16.29 14.17
N VAL A 124 -20.25 15.05 14.65
CA VAL A 124 -20.54 14.78 16.05
C VAL A 124 -19.33 15.30 16.86
N PRO A 125 -19.48 16.28 17.77
CA PRO A 125 -18.36 17.00 18.39
C PRO A 125 -17.32 16.14 19.13
N TYR A 126 -17.66 14.88 19.42
CA TYR A 126 -16.81 13.92 20.14
C TYR A 126 -16.44 12.68 19.30
N HIS A 127 -16.90 12.58 18.04
CA HIS A 127 -16.56 11.44 17.16
C HIS A 127 -15.42 11.79 16.22
N TYR A 128 -14.23 11.98 16.80
CA TYR A 128 -13.00 11.98 16.02
C TYR A 128 -12.26 10.67 16.27
N GLY A 129 -11.92 9.97 15.20
CA GLY A 129 -11.16 8.73 15.32
C GLY A 129 -9.69 9.00 15.58
N ALA A 130 -9.11 8.28 16.53
CA ALA A 130 -7.65 8.18 16.65
C ALA A 130 -7.06 7.21 15.63
N VAL A 131 -7.86 6.27 15.12
CA VAL A 131 -7.47 5.30 14.09
C VAL A 131 -8.68 5.04 13.19
N GLY A 132 -8.41 4.87 11.91
CA GLY A 132 -9.37 4.50 10.87
C GLY A 132 -8.76 4.73 9.49
N PHE A 133 -8.85 3.75 8.63
CA PHE A 133 -8.37 3.84 7.26
C PHE A 133 -9.19 2.94 6.35
N GLY A 134 -9.09 3.21 5.05
CA GLY A 134 -9.70 2.41 3.99
C GLY A 134 -8.71 2.18 2.86
N ALA A 135 -9.13 1.32 1.94
CA ALA A 135 -8.44 1.13 0.67
C ALA A 135 -9.43 1.31 -0.48
N PHE A 136 -8.90 1.78 -1.60
CA PHE A 136 -9.64 1.82 -2.84
C PHE A 136 -8.75 1.40 -4.00
N PRO A 137 -9.15 0.39 -4.79
CA PRO A 137 -10.31 -0.47 -4.57
C PRO A 137 -10.03 -1.48 -3.45
N GLN A 138 -11.09 -1.91 -2.77
CA GLN A 138 -10.99 -2.93 -1.72
C GLN A 138 -10.81 -4.34 -2.28
N GLU A 139 -11.32 -4.62 -3.49
CA GLU A 139 -11.17 -5.91 -4.16
C GLU A 139 -10.72 -5.73 -5.62
N ARG A 140 -9.83 -6.62 -6.10
CA ARG A 140 -9.51 -6.74 -7.52
C ARG A 140 -9.50 -8.19 -7.99
N LEU A 141 -10.04 -8.43 -9.18
CA LEU A 141 -9.87 -9.64 -9.95
C LEU A 141 -8.70 -9.46 -10.93
N LEU A 142 -7.70 -10.33 -10.84
CA LEU A 142 -6.58 -10.41 -11.78
C LEU A 142 -6.70 -11.71 -12.57
N ILE A 143 -6.60 -11.64 -13.89
CA ILE A 143 -6.63 -12.82 -14.77
C ILE A 143 -5.27 -12.92 -15.41
N LEU A 144 -4.52 -13.97 -15.07
CA LEU A 144 -3.11 -14.13 -15.46
C LEU A 144 -2.85 -15.56 -15.92
N ALA A 145 -2.01 -15.74 -16.94
CA ALA A 145 -1.49 -17.04 -17.35
C ALA A 145 -0.19 -17.40 -16.59
N PRO A 146 0.24 -18.66 -16.58
CA PRO A 146 1.52 -19.06 -15.99
C PRO A 146 2.69 -18.29 -16.59
N GLY A 147 3.54 -17.73 -15.72
CA GLY A 147 4.69 -16.89 -16.10
C GLY A 147 4.35 -15.42 -16.32
N GLU A 148 3.08 -15.01 -16.23
CA GLU A 148 2.70 -13.61 -16.33
C GLU A 148 2.85 -12.87 -14.99
N SER A 149 3.07 -11.56 -15.10
CA SER A 149 3.03 -10.65 -13.96
C SER A 149 2.18 -9.43 -14.30
N GLN A 150 1.58 -8.85 -13.27
CA GLN A 150 0.84 -7.60 -13.39
C GLN A 150 1.11 -6.70 -12.18
N ARG A 151 1.44 -5.44 -12.47
CA ARG A 151 1.46 -4.37 -11.48
C ARG A 151 0.04 -3.82 -11.29
N VAL A 152 -0.37 -3.65 -10.05
CA VAL A 152 -1.67 -3.13 -9.64
C VAL A 152 -1.44 -2.02 -8.62
N ARG A 153 -2.15 -0.91 -8.75
CA ARG A 153 -2.15 0.17 -7.75
C ARG A 153 -3.41 0.15 -6.92
N VAL A 154 -3.25 0.30 -5.61
CA VAL A 154 -4.31 0.49 -4.62
C VAL A 154 -4.03 1.79 -3.87
N PHE A 155 -5.06 2.48 -3.41
CA PHE A 155 -4.94 3.74 -2.68
C PHE A 155 -5.41 3.51 -1.25
N LEU A 156 -4.49 3.63 -0.30
CA LEU A 156 -4.82 3.63 1.12
C LEU A 156 -5.09 5.05 1.58
N HIS A 157 -6.09 5.25 2.42
CA HIS A 157 -6.45 6.58 2.92
C HIS A 157 -6.92 6.53 4.36
N ALA A 158 -6.71 7.62 5.10
CA ALA A 158 -7.32 7.80 6.40
C ALA A 158 -8.86 7.84 6.25
N GLY A 159 -9.57 7.30 7.23
CA GLY A 159 -11.02 7.46 7.32
C GLY A 159 -11.38 8.94 7.48
N TYR A 160 -12.64 9.29 7.26
CA TYR A 160 -13.10 10.65 7.54
C TYR A 160 -13.09 10.89 9.05
N GLY A 161 -12.62 12.07 9.47
CA GLY A 161 -12.56 12.45 10.88
C GLY A 161 -11.34 12.00 11.67
N ILE A 162 -10.30 11.47 11.01
CA ILE A 162 -9.10 11.04 11.73
C ILE A 162 -8.19 12.22 12.05
N ARG A 163 -7.81 12.34 13.31
CA ARG A 163 -7.01 13.47 13.83
C ARG A 163 -5.52 13.21 13.94
N THR A 164 -5.12 11.98 13.74
CA THR A 164 -3.79 11.46 14.04
C THR A 164 -3.07 11.12 12.75
N THR A 165 -1.74 11.16 12.80
CA THR A 165 -0.93 10.44 11.82
C THR A 165 -0.93 8.96 12.20
N GLN A 166 -1.20 8.09 11.24
CA GLN A 166 -1.35 6.67 11.47
C GLN A 166 -0.23 5.90 10.77
N GLY A 167 0.56 5.13 11.52
CA GLY A 167 1.61 4.27 10.96
C GLY A 167 1.14 2.83 10.82
N MET A 168 1.50 2.19 9.70
CA MET A 168 1.27 0.77 9.45
C MET A 168 2.22 0.24 8.39
N SER A 169 2.34 -1.08 8.30
CA SER A 169 2.89 -1.80 7.15
C SER A 169 1.83 -2.74 6.56
N ILE A 170 2.05 -3.23 5.33
CA ILE A 170 1.16 -4.19 4.67
C ILE A 170 1.92 -5.49 4.38
N GLN A 171 1.27 -6.63 4.63
CA GLN A 171 1.78 -7.95 4.30
C GLN A 171 0.72 -8.79 3.58
N PRO A 172 1.08 -9.50 2.48
CA PRO A 172 0.17 -10.44 1.85
C PRO A 172 -0.07 -11.66 2.74
N ARG A 173 -1.31 -12.13 2.79
CA ARG A 173 -1.77 -13.36 3.43
C ARG A 173 -2.52 -14.20 2.40
N TYR A 174 -2.04 -15.40 2.18
CA TYR A 174 -2.65 -16.36 1.25
C TYR A 174 -3.73 -17.16 1.96
N GLY A 175 -4.83 -17.44 1.25
CA GLY A 175 -5.88 -18.31 1.78
C GLY A 175 -5.38 -19.73 2.08
N HIS A 176 -4.44 -20.23 1.28
CA HIS A 176 -3.75 -21.50 1.51
C HIS A 176 -2.22 -21.29 1.48
N PRO A 177 -1.43 -21.86 2.40
CA PRO A 177 0.02 -21.63 2.46
C PRO A 177 0.77 -21.97 1.16
N LEU A 178 0.38 -23.05 0.48
CA LEU A 178 0.98 -23.47 -0.79
C LEU A 178 0.70 -22.51 -1.96
N ASP A 179 -0.26 -21.60 -1.84
CA ASP A 179 -0.53 -20.64 -2.91
C ASP A 179 0.60 -19.62 -3.08
N ALA A 180 1.43 -19.40 -2.05
CA ALA A 180 2.60 -18.52 -2.13
C ALA A 180 3.69 -19.05 -3.09
N GLU A 181 3.69 -20.37 -3.38
CA GLU A 181 4.59 -20.98 -4.38
C GLU A 181 4.05 -20.77 -5.81
N ARG A 182 2.74 -20.57 -5.94
CA ARG A 182 2.04 -20.41 -7.22
C ARG A 182 1.93 -18.94 -7.63
N VAL A 183 1.68 -18.06 -6.67
CA VAL A 183 1.55 -16.62 -6.88
C VAL A 183 2.45 -15.89 -5.89
N GLN A 184 3.35 -15.08 -6.43
CA GLN A 184 4.24 -14.24 -5.66
C GLN A 184 3.74 -12.80 -5.67
N VAL A 185 3.94 -12.12 -4.55
CA VAL A 185 3.56 -10.72 -4.37
C VAL A 185 4.77 -9.93 -3.94
N GLU A 186 5.07 -8.87 -4.68
CA GLU A 186 6.10 -7.91 -4.33
C GLU A 186 5.46 -6.56 -3.98
N LEU A 187 5.94 -6.00 -2.88
CA LEU A 187 5.60 -4.68 -2.37
C LEU A 187 6.88 -3.88 -2.25
N SER A 188 6.79 -2.56 -2.42
CA SER A 188 7.93 -1.68 -2.19
C SER A 188 8.41 -1.77 -0.73
N GLN A 189 9.70 -1.49 -0.52
CA GLN A 189 10.33 -1.65 0.80
C GLN A 189 9.65 -0.78 1.86
N ASP A 190 9.31 0.47 1.53
CA ASP A 190 8.58 1.40 2.39
C ASP A 190 7.19 0.89 2.80
N VAL A 191 6.49 0.16 1.93
CA VAL A 191 5.18 -0.43 2.28
C VAL A 191 5.33 -1.61 3.25
N ARG A 192 6.40 -2.40 3.08
CA ARG A 192 6.70 -3.56 3.94
C ARG A 192 7.28 -3.16 5.29
N GLU A 193 8.14 -2.14 5.32
CA GLU A 193 8.79 -1.67 6.55
C GLU A 193 7.91 -0.72 7.36
N GLY A 194 7.02 0.02 6.70
CA GLY A 194 6.08 0.90 7.34
C GLY A 194 5.98 2.25 6.64
N PHE A 195 4.76 2.77 6.58
CA PHE A 195 4.42 4.08 6.06
C PHE A 195 3.39 4.75 6.96
N THR A 196 3.13 6.04 6.69
CA THR A 196 2.10 6.81 7.38
C THR A 196 0.96 7.24 6.46
N LEU A 197 -0.22 7.39 7.06
CA LEU A 197 -1.34 8.16 6.52
C LEU A 197 -1.55 9.38 7.42
N GLY A 198 -1.58 10.56 6.81
CA GLY A 198 -1.84 11.81 7.50
C GLY A 198 -3.29 11.92 8.00
N PRO A 199 -3.57 12.88 8.90
CA PRO A 199 -4.92 13.11 9.39
C PRO A 199 -5.85 13.62 8.28
N SER A 200 -7.13 13.37 8.45
CA SER A 200 -8.20 13.93 7.61
C SER A 200 -9.02 15.00 8.34
N PHE A 201 -8.73 15.31 9.61
CA PHE A 201 -9.45 16.29 10.42
C PHE A 201 -8.46 17.19 11.18
N PRO A 202 -8.71 18.51 11.27
CA PRO A 202 -9.90 19.28 10.83
C PRO A 202 -9.95 19.61 9.33
N LYS A 203 -8.94 19.19 8.58
CA LYS A 203 -8.85 19.29 7.12
C LYS A 203 -8.10 18.08 6.59
N PHE A 204 -8.24 17.80 5.31
CA PHE A 204 -7.48 16.72 4.68
C PHE A 204 -6.01 17.11 4.55
N SER A 205 -5.13 16.37 5.24
CA SER A 205 -3.68 16.52 5.08
C SER A 205 -3.24 16.14 3.66
N PRO A 206 -2.18 16.74 3.08
CA PRO A 206 -1.62 16.31 1.80
C PRO A 206 -1.16 14.85 1.75
N THR A 207 -1.00 14.21 2.92
CA THR A 207 -0.59 12.79 3.05
C THR A 207 -1.72 11.91 3.58
N TRP A 208 -2.96 12.39 3.61
CA TRP A 208 -4.10 11.61 4.12
C TRP A 208 -4.38 10.34 3.30
N ALA A 209 -3.90 10.29 2.06
CA ALA A 209 -3.96 9.12 1.20
C ALA A 209 -2.62 8.85 0.50
N ARG A 210 -2.40 7.58 0.14
CA ARG A 210 -1.16 7.08 -0.43
C ARG A 210 -1.42 5.99 -1.48
N PRO A 211 -0.77 6.03 -2.65
CA PRO A 211 -0.75 4.91 -3.58
C PRO A 211 0.20 3.81 -3.08
N VAL A 212 -0.24 2.57 -3.24
CA VAL A 212 0.51 1.34 -2.97
C VAL A 212 0.55 0.52 -4.26
N ASP A 213 1.75 0.36 -4.80
CA ASP A 213 1.98 -0.51 -5.95
C ASP A 213 2.26 -1.94 -5.48
N VAL A 214 1.56 -2.89 -6.10
CA VAL A 214 1.67 -4.31 -5.84
C VAL A 214 2.00 -5.01 -7.15
N VAL A 215 3.09 -5.76 -7.20
CA VAL A 215 3.38 -6.63 -8.36
C VAL A 215 2.96 -8.04 -8.00
N VAL A 216 2.09 -8.63 -8.82
CA VAL A 216 1.59 -9.99 -8.67
C VAL A 216 2.14 -10.82 -9.82
N SER A 217 2.83 -11.91 -9.50
CA SER A 217 3.50 -12.78 -10.49
C SER A 217 3.03 -14.22 -10.33
N VAL A 218 2.62 -14.86 -11.43
CA VAL A 218 2.21 -16.28 -11.44
C VAL A 218 3.39 -17.15 -11.84
N SER A 219 3.69 -18.17 -11.03
CA SER A 219 4.75 -19.14 -11.34
C SER A 219 4.51 -19.81 -12.70
N PRO A 220 5.56 -20.03 -13.53
CA PRO A 220 5.43 -20.69 -14.83
C PRO A 220 4.82 -22.09 -14.80
N THR A 221 4.86 -22.77 -13.66
CA THR A 221 4.33 -24.13 -13.47
C THR A 221 2.96 -24.16 -12.80
N SER A 222 2.35 -23.00 -12.55
CA SER A 222 1.05 -22.92 -11.87
C SER A 222 -0.06 -23.58 -12.68
N ALA A 223 -0.77 -24.53 -12.07
CA ALA A 223 -2.02 -25.04 -12.61
C ALA A 223 -3.11 -23.95 -12.62
N PRO A 224 -4.11 -24.03 -13.52
CA PRO A 224 -5.28 -23.15 -13.48
C PRO A 224 -6.02 -23.21 -12.14
N GLY A 225 -6.66 -22.10 -11.76
CA GLY A 225 -7.40 -22.01 -10.50
C GLY A 225 -7.64 -20.57 -10.05
N THR A 226 -8.19 -20.40 -8.86
CA THR A 226 -8.37 -19.07 -8.24
C THR A 226 -7.69 -19.06 -6.88
N ILE A 227 -6.84 -18.05 -6.68
CA ILE A 227 -6.09 -17.83 -5.43
C ILE A 227 -6.56 -16.52 -4.84
N THR A 228 -6.86 -16.51 -3.55
CA THR A 228 -7.21 -15.28 -2.83
C THR A 228 -6.03 -14.82 -1.98
N ILE A 229 -5.66 -13.56 -2.16
CA ILE A 229 -4.58 -12.90 -1.43
C ILE A 229 -5.20 -11.72 -0.68
N SER A 230 -5.23 -11.81 0.64
CA SER A 230 -5.63 -10.72 1.52
C SER A 230 -4.40 -9.89 1.88
N PHE A 231 -4.53 -8.58 1.94
CA PHE A 231 -3.42 -7.70 2.34
C PHE A 231 -3.70 -7.22 3.75
N ALA A 232 -2.98 -7.79 4.71
CA ALA A 232 -3.19 -7.49 6.11
C ALA A 232 -2.31 -6.34 6.59
N THR A 233 -2.84 -5.48 7.44
CA THR A 233 -2.04 -4.50 8.15
C THR A 233 -1.18 -5.18 9.21
N GLN A 234 0.03 -4.69 9.38
CA GLN A 234 0.98 -5.09 10.41
C GLN A 234 1.59 -3.84 11.06
N PRO A 235 2.07 -3.93 12.30
CA PRO A 235 2.86 -2.86 12.88
C PRO A 235 3.99 -2.44 11.94
N PRO A 236 4.37 -1.16 11.89
CA PRO A 236 5.62 -0.76 11.27
C PRO A 236 6.81 -1.50 11.92
N SER A 237 7.91 -1.61 11.19
CA SER A 237 9.19 -2.02 11.76
C SER A 237 9.58 -1.12 12.93
N ASN A 238 10.32 -1.65 13.91
CA ASN A 238 10.76 -0.87 15.08
C ASN A 238 11.52 0.41 14.69
N GLN A 239 12.28 0.37 13.59
CA GLN A 239 12.99 1.53 13.06
C GLN A 239 12.01 2.57 12.52
N ALA A 240 11.07 2.18 11.65
CA ALA A 240 10.06 3.08 11.11
C ALA A 240 9.18 3.67 12.22
N GLU A 241 8.74 2.84 13.17
CA GLU A 241 7.95 3.23 14.33
C GLU A 241 8.65 4.32 15.17
N SER A 242 9.95 4.15 15.46
CA SER A 242 10.75 5.14 16.20
C SER A 242 10.84 6.48 15.44
N VAL A 243 11.03 6.42 14.12
CA VAL A 243 11.05 7.61 13.27
C VAL A 243 9.68 8.30 13.30
N PHE A 244 8.59 7.56 13.13
CA PHE A 244 7.24 8.14 13.11
C PHE A 244 6.89 8.80 14.44
N ARG A 245 7.23 8.17 15.58
CA ARG A 245 7.00 8.75 16.92
C ARG A 245 7.79 10.02 17.18
N SER A 246 9.01 10.12 16.65
CA SER A 246 9.84 11.31 16.83
C SER A 246 9.42 12.45 15.88
N GLN A 247 8.95 12.13 14.68
CA GLN A 247 8.53 13.11 13.68
C GLN A 247 7.12 13.66 13.93
N TYR A 248 6.19 12.84 14.40
CA TYR A 248 4.78 13.19 14.51
C TYR A 248 4.34 13.24 15.98
N GLY A 249 4.05 14.45 16.47
CA GLY A 249 3.61 14.65 17.86
C GLY A 249 2.27 13.98 18.21
N PHE A 250 1.44 13.67 17.21
CA PHE A 250 0.16 12.98 17.40
C PHE A 250 0.06 11.76 16.49
N TYR A 251 0.76 10.70 16.89
CA TYR A 251 0.96 9.46 16.14
C TYR A 251 0.27 8.26 16.79
N PHE A 252 -0.31 7.39 15.98
CA PHE A 252 -0.89 6.11 16.40
C PHE A 252 -0.42 4.96 15.48
N ASN A 253 -0.17 3.80 16.07
CA ASN A 253 -0.02 2.57 15.31
C ASN A 253 -1.43 2.09 14.90
N ALA A 254 -1.70 2.06 13.61
CA ALA A 254 -3.04 1.77 13.10
C ALA A 254 -3.46 0.30 13.31
N THR A 255 -2.51 -0.57 13.66
CA THR A 255 -2.77 -2.02 13.83
C THR A 255 -3.30 -2.39 15.21
N ASP A 256 -3.28 -1.47 16.16
CA ASP A 256 -3.92 -1.64 17.47
C ASP A 256 -5.46 -1.63 17.36
N TYR A 257 -6.00 -1.20 16.22
CA TYR A 257 -7.43 -1.20 15.93
C TYR A 257 -7.89 -2.47 15.22
N ILE A 258 -8.75 -3.26 15.88
CA ILE A 258 -9.23 -4.57 15.41
C ILE A 258 -10.06 -4.46 14.13
N GLY A 259 -10.76 -3.35 13.91
CA GLY A 259 -11.75 -3.21 12.83
C GLY A 259 -11.20 -3.09 11.40
N SER A 260 -9.88 -3.02 11.21
CA SER A 260 -9.27 -2.72 9.89
C SER A 260 -8.05 -3.58 9.57
N GLN A 261 -8.08 -4.87 9.88
CA GLN A 261 -6.91 -5.75 9.66
C GLN A 261 -6.64 -6.10 8.20
N ILE A 262 -7.65 -6.09 7.32
CA ILE A 262 -7.52 -6.44 5.89
C ILE A 262 -8.08 -5.31 5.04
N PRO A 263 -7.27 -4.27 4.72
CA PRO A 263 -7.73 -3.14 3.92
C PRO A 263 -8.18 -3.49 2.51
N PHE A 264 -7.55 -4.47 1.86
CA PHE A 264 -7.92 -4.90 0.51
C PHE A 264 -7.52 -6.35 0.22
N GLN A 265 -8.07 -6.91 -0.87
CA GLN A 265 -7.81 -8.28 -1.32
C GLN A 265 -7.75 -8.38 -2.84
N PHE A 266 -6.94 -9.31 -3.34
CA PHE A 266 -6.91 -9.70 -4.75
C PHE A 266 -7.38 -11.14 -4.93
N LYS A 267 -8.21 -11.37 -5.95
CA LYS A 267 -8.53 -12.69 -6.48
C LYS A 267 -7.75 -12.88 -7.77
N VAL A 268 -6.81 -13.82 -7.77
CA VAL A 268 -5.97 -14.14 -8.93
C VAL A 268 -6.51 -15.39 -9.59
N LYS A 269 -7.14 -15.23 -10.77
CA LYS A 269 -7.61 -16.32 -11.61
C LYS A 269 -6.49 -16.72 -12.58
N VAL A 270 -5.82 -17.82 -12.27
CA VAL A 270 -4.82 -18.43 -13.15
C VAL A 270 -5.55 -19.18 -14.27
N VAL A 271 -5.29 -18.78 -15.52
CA VAL A 271 -5.89 -19.39 -16.72
C VAL A 271 -4.86 -20.22 -17.49
N SER A 272 -5.31 -21.17 -18.29
CA SER A 272 -4.40 -21.92 -19.18
C SER A 272 -3.73 -20.99 -20.17
N LYS A 273 -2.45 -21.24 -20.47
CA LYS A 273 -1.76 -20.58 -21.57
C LYS A 273 -2.45 -21.00 -22.87
N LYS A 274 -2.87 -20.01 -23.66
CA LYS A 274 -3.42 -20.25 -25.01
C LYS A 274 -2.31 -20.69 -25.96
#